data_AF-A0A6N8JT05-F1
#
_entry.id   AF-A0A6N8JT05-F1
#
_cell.length_a   1.000
_cell.length_b   1.000
_cell.length_c   1.000
_cell.angle_alpha   90.00
_cell.angle_beta   90.00
_cell.angle_gamma   90.00
#
_symmetry.space_group_name_H-M   'P 1'
#
loop_
_entity.id
_entity.type
_entity.pdbx_description
1 polymer ?
#
loop_
_entity_poly.entity_id
_entity_poly.type
_entity_poly.pdbx_seq_one_letter_code
_entity_poly.pdbx_strand_id
1 'polypeptide(L)'
;MTPTEITPVSVLFDLAKRQCGVSHKELATMLLSGRPLSDGRSPQSRVDDRTWVSRFIVHAPVGTLTDRYFCDYTVGALRLAARMKSRSKRALSGEAILDIVCGEAGRAMDDALRVHGQNPALYRNMLARIACEGSLSADERAEVALVLLVTAACTADVRRAVAEARDFADTAHGGGLVTPPPTLVSAAAYAGSAAADDSPRWLGLLRVMNGLVAGAPQWLEPTVTGSEIGALALTEGAANEVGPDVSGAHAHIWCDETGAWWVEGLDSRHGTVLVSGVSGEETVVEPPRGQREGWQPAPIPLAVGDQLRLAASTTFLVIEGYPC
;
A
#
# COMPACT_ATOMS: atom_id res chain seq x y z
N MET A 1 5.84 -10.16 -28.52
CA MET A 1 5.37 -8.85 -28.04
C MET A 1 5.53 -8.87 -26.54
N THR A 2 6.46 -8.10 -26.01
CA THR A 2 6.55 -7.87 -24.56
C THR A 2 5.26 -7.20 -24.09
N PRO A 3 4.78 -7.49 -22.87
CA PRO A 3 3.63 -6.79 -22.32
C PRO A 3 3.91 -5.28 -22.42
N THR A 4 3.00 -4.52 -23.01
CA THR A 4 3.08 -3.05 -22.97
C THR A 4 3.04 -2.69 -21.49
N GLU A 5 4.17 -2.26 -20.93
CA GLU A 5 4.21 -1.84 -19.53
C GLU A 5 3.17 -0.74 -19.33
N ILE A 6 2.24 -0.96 -18.39
CA ILE A 6 1.24 0.04 -18.03
C ILE A 6 2.00 1.25 -17.49
N THR A 7 1.88 2.38 -18.17
CA THR A 7 2.47 3.65 -17.73
C THR A 7 1.39 4.56 -17.18
N PRO A 8 1.71 5.48 -16.25
CA PRO A 8 0.74 6.45 -15.74
C PRO A 8 0.03 7.25 -16.84
N VAL A 9 0.75 7.66 -17.89
CA VAL A 9 0.14 8.34 -19.07
C VAL A 9 -0.85 7.42 -19.78
N SER A 10 -0.49 6.15 -20.01
CA SER A 10 -1.40 5.21 -20.69
C SER A 10 -2.70 5.02 -19.91
N VAL A 11 -2.64 4.96 -18.57
CA VAL A 11 -3.81 4.87 -17.69
C VAL A 11 -4.72 6.09 -17.86
N LEU A 12 -4.15 7.30 -17.87
CA LEU A 12 -4.94 8.53 -18.06
C LEU A 12 -5.67 8.54 -19.41
N PHE A 13 -4.99 8.14 -20.49
CA PHE A 13 -5.59 8.11 -21.83
C PHE A 13 -6.69 7.05 -21.94
N ASP A 14 -6.48 5.86 -21.38
CA ASP A 14 -7.47 4.80 -21.35
C ASP A 14 -8.69 5.16 -20.51
N LEU A 15 -8.48 5.78 -19.34
CA LEU A 15 -9.53 6.32 -18.47
C LEU A 15 -10.37 7.36 -19.21
N ALA A 16 -9.71 8.37 -19.80
CA ALA A 16 -10.38 9.45 -20.52
C ALA A 16 -11.23 8.90 -21.67
N LYS A 17 -10.73 7.88 -22.39
CA LYS A 17 -11.46 7.25 -23.48
C LYS A 17 -12.65 6.42 -22.99
N ARG A 18 -12.43 5.51 -22.03
CA ARG A 18 -13.44 4.52 -21.60
C ARG A 18 -14.52 5.14 -20.72
N GLN A 19 -14.14 5.97 -19.77
CA GLN A 19 -15.06 6.49 -18.75
C GLN A 19 -15.55 7.90 -19.10
N CYS A 20 -14.71 8.72 -19.71
CA CYS A 20 -15.02 10.12 -20.00
C CYS A 20 -15.45 10.37 -21.46
N GLY A 21 -15.31 9.37 -22.35
CA GLY A 21 -15.64 9.50 -23.77
C GLY A 21 -14.81 10.58 -24.50
N VAL A 22 -13.59 10.83 -24.03
CA VAL A 22 -12.62 11.75 -24.61
C VAL A 22 -11.62 10.93 -25.41
N SER A 23 -11.54 11.17 -26.72
CA SER A 23 -10.60 10.45 -27.57
C SER A 23 -9.14 10.78 -27.21
N HIS A 24 -8.20 9.90 -27.57
CA HIS A 24 -6.76 10.17 -27.37
C HIS A 24 -6.35 11.47 -28.07
N LYS A 25 -6.92 11.77 -29.24
CA LYS A 25 -6.67 13.01 -29.96
C LYS A 25 -7.13 14.22 -29.13
N GLU A 26 -8.38 14.22 -28.66
CA GLU A 26 -8.92 15.32 -27.84
C GLU A 26 -8.11 15.53 -26.56
N LEU A 27 -7.78 14.45 -25.84
CA LEU A 27 -6.98 14.54 -24.63
C LEU A 27 -5.58 15.09 -24.92
N ALA A 28 -4.92 14.59 -25.97
CA ALA A 28 -3.61 15.09 -26.39
C ALA A 28 -3.68 16.59 -26.77
N THR A 29 -4.74 17.04 -27.46
CA THR A 29 -4.93 18.47 -27.76
C THR A 29 -5.00 19.33 -26.49
N MET A 30 -5.63 18.83 -25.43
CA MET A 30 -5.77 19.56 -24.16
C MET A 30 -4.49 19.60 -23.35
N LEU A 31 -3.73 18.49 -23.34
CA LEU A 31 -2.57 18.29 -22.47
C LEU A 31 -1.22 18.67 -23.10
N LEU A 32 -1.06 18.53 -24.42
CA LEU A 32 0.25 18.73 -25.06
C LEU A 32 0.63 20.20 -25.22
N SER A 33 1.92 20.47 -25.09
CA SER A 33 2.47 21.82 -25.18
C SER A 33 2.38 22.39 -26.58
N GLY A 34 2.05 23.67 -26.69
CA GLY A 34 2.21 24.45 -27.91
C GLY A 34 3.65 24.92 -28.14
N ARG A 35 4.56 24.73 -27.17
CA ARG A 35 5.96 25.16 -27.26
C ARG A 35 6.80 24.17 -28.09
N PRO A 36 7.70 24.64 -28.96
CA PRO A 36 8.58 23.74 -29.73
C PRO A 36 9.49 22.90 -28.84
N LEU A 37 9.71 21.64 -29.22
CA LEU A 37 10.79 20.81 -28.69
C LEU A 37 12.12 21.14 -29.40
N SER A 38 13.18 20.40 -29.08
CA SER A 38 14.50 20.55 -29.69
C SER A 38 14.53 20.31 -31.21
N ASP A 39 13.50 19.64 -31.76
CA ASP A 39 13.34 19.43 -33.20
C ASP A 39 12.50 20.52 -33.90
N GLY A 40 12.20 21.62 -33.20
CA GLY A 40 11.52 22.78 -33.75
C GLY A 40 10.00 22.63 -33.93
N ARG A 41 9.43 21.46 -33.64
CA ARG A 41 7.97 21.25 -33.69
C ARG A 41 7.40 21.15 -32.29
N SER A 42 6.19 21.67 -32.09
CA SER A 42 5.51 21.51 -30.80
C SER A 42 4.85 20.13 -30.70
N PRO A 43 4.74 19.56 -29.49
CA PRO A 43 3.96 18.35 -29.25
C PRO A 43 2.51 18.48 -29.77
N GLN A 44 1.89 19.64 -29.53
CA GLN A 44 0.52 19.89 -29.95
C GLN A 44 0.34 19.88 -31.48
N SER A 45 1.33 20.29 -32.26
CA SER A 45 1.24 20.25 -33.74
C SER A 45 1.26 18.84 -34.32
N ARG A 46 1.50 17.81 -33.50
CA ARG A 46 1.59 16.40 -33.90
C ARG A 46 0.39 15.57 -33.47
N VAL A 47 -0.62 16.19 -32.88
CA VAL A 47 -1.80 15.49 -32.35
C VAL A 47 -2.58 14.75 -33.44
N ASP A 48 -2.51 15.20 -34.70
CA ASP A 48 -3.10 14.52 -35.84
C ASP A 48 -2.35 13.24 -36.27
N ASP A 49 -1.07 13.09 -35.89
CA ASP A 49 -0.31 11.88 -36.10
C ASP A 49 -0.63 10.85 -35.00
N ARG A 50 -1.61 9.99 -35.30
CA ARG A 50 -2.08 8.93 -34.39
C ARG A 50 -0.97 7.98 -33.96
N THR A 51 -0.03 7.67 -34.86
CA THR A 51 1.08 6.78 -34.56
C THR A 51 2.03 7.46 -33.59
N TRP A 52 2.30 8.75 -33.81
CA TRP A 52 3.14 9.53 -32.92
C TRP A 52 2.54 9.66 -31.52
N VAL A 53 1.26 10.04 -31.41
CA VAL A 53 0.56 10.14 -30.12
C VAL A 53 0.58 8.81 -29.38
N SER A 54 0.26 7.71 -30.07
CA SER A 54 0.24 6.38 -29.45
C SER A 54 1.62 5.98 -28.93
N ARG A 55 2.66 6.03 -29.79
CA ARG A 55 3.98 5.48 -29.47
C ARG A 55 4.82 6.37 -28.57
N PHE A 56 4.75 7.69 -28.77
CA PHE A 56 5.66 8.64 -28.13
C PHE A 56 5.02 9.46 -27.01
N ILE A 57 3.71 9.35 -26.79
CA ILE A 57 3.02 9.98 -25.66
C ILE A 57 2.36 8.91 -24.80
N VAL A 58 1.37 8.17 -25.35
CA VAL A 58 0.56 7.24 -24.56
C VAL A 58 1.40 6.09 -24.00
N HIS A 59 2.23 5.48 -24.85
CA HIS A 59 3.09 4.35 -24.48
C HIS A 59 4.56 4.72 -24.33
N ALA A 60 4.84 6.00 -24.05
CA ALA A 60 6.19 6.45 -23.78
C ALA A 60 6.71 5.79 -22.49
N PRO A 61 7.94 5.25 -22.46
CA PRO A 61 8.52 4.72 -21.23
C PRO A 61 8.61 5.80 -20.15
N VAL A 62 8.46 5.40 -18.89
CA VAL A 62 8.57 6.33 -17.75
C VAL A 62 9.94 7.01 -17.74
N GLY A 63 9.98 8.31 -17.48
CA GLY A 63 11.19 9.14 -17.50
C GLY A 63 11.58 9.69 -18.88
N THR A 64 10.93 9.27 -19.97
CA THR A 64 11.21 9.81 -21.31
C THR A 64 10.47 11.11 -21.63
N LEU A 65 9.30 11.30 -21.00
CA LEU A 65 8.50 12.51 -21.15
C LEU A 65 8.93 13.57 -20.14
N THR A 66 9.50 14.65 -20.64
CA THR A 66 9.85 15.84 -19.87
C THR A 66 8.72 16.87 -19.90
N ASP A 67 8.66 17.79 -18.94
CA ASP A 67 7.62 18.83 -18.82
C ASP A 67 7.31 19.59 -20.12
N ARG A 68 8.31 19.85 -20.96
CA ARG A 68 8.15 20.51 -22.28
C ARG A 68 7.17 19.80 -23.23
N TYR A 69 6.85 18.52 -23.00
CA TYR A 69 5.85 17.81 -23.79
C TYR A 69 4.43 18.26 -23.48
N PHE A 70 4.20 18.76 -22.27
CA PHE A 70 2.88 19.10 -21.76
C PHE A 70 2.73 20.62 -21.63
N CYS A 71 1.48 21.07 -21.66
CA CYS A 71 1.15 22.39 -21.14
C CYS A 71 1.14 22.35 -19.61
N ASP A 72 0.84 23.50 -19.00
CA ASP A 72 0.61 23.57 -17.56
C ASP A 72 -0.43 22.52 -17.12
N TYR A 73 -0.10 21.72 -16.12
CA TYR A 73 -0.91 20.56 -15.73
C TYR A 73 -2.28 20.98 -15.19
N THR A 74 -2.32 22.07 -14.44
CA THR A 74 -3.55 22.67 -13.93
C THR A 74 -4.45 23.09 -15.09
N VAL A 75 -3.90 23.83 -16.06
CA VAL A 75 -4.63 24.22 -17.27
C VAL A 75 -5.13 23.00 -18.05
N GLY A 76 -4.30 21.98 -18.21
CA GLY A 76 -4.66 20.72 -18.87
C GLY A 76 -5.80 19.98 -18.15
N ALA A 77 -5.73 19.88 -16.83
CA ALA A 77 -6.74 19.27 -15.97
C ALA A 77 -8.07 20.02 -16.03
N LEU A 78 -8.06 21.35 -15.96
CA LEU A 78 -9.27 22.18 -16.06
C LEU A 78 -9.93 22.10 -17.43
N ARG A 79 -9.15 22.01 -18.52
CA ARG A 79 -9.68 21.76 -19.86
C ARG A 79 -10.37 20.39 -19.94
N LEU A 80 -9.78 19.37 -19.33
CA LEU A 80 -10.38 18.05 -19.24
C LEU A 80 -11.67 18.08 -18.43
N ALA A 81 -11.67 18.73 -17.26
CA ALA A 81 -12.86 18.93 -16.43
C ALA A 81 -13.99 19.61 -17.20
N ALA A 82 -13.70 20.74 -17.86
CA ALA A 82 -14.66 21.46 -18.69
C ALA A 82 -15.21 20.57 -19.82
N ARG A 83 -14.35 19.79 -20.49
CA ARG A 83 -14.75 18.88 -21.57
C ARG A 83 -15.65 17.73 -21.07
N MET A 84 -15.44 17.27 -19.84
CA MET A 84 -16.27 16.27 -19.17
C MET A 84 -17.65 16.84 -18.80
N LYS A 85 -17.70 18.08 -18.33
CA LYS A 85 -18.93 18.81 -17.98
C LYS A 85 -19.74 19.25 -19.21
N SER A 86 -19.09 19.58 -20.34
CA SER A 86 -19.75 20.14 -21.54
C SER A 86 -20.24 19.09 -22.55
N ARG A 87 -20.30 17.80 -22.18
CA ARG A 87 -20.53 16.71 -23.13
C ARG A 87 -22.01 16.58 -23.50
N SER A 88 -22.33 16.73 -24.79
CA SER A 88 -23.71 16.79 -25.32
C SER A 88 -24.60 15.59 -25.02
N LYS A 89 -24.05 14.37 -24.89
CA LYS A 89 -24.84 13.15 -24.65
C LYS A 89 -24.90 12.69 -23.19
N ARG A 90 -23.97 13.16 -22.34
CA ARG A 90 -23.86 12.78 -20.91
C ARG A 90 -22.80 13.66 -20.26
N ALA A 91 -23.20 14.87 -19.86
CA ALA A 91 -22.41 15.75 -19.01
C ALA A 91 -22.18 15.07 -17.66
N LEU A 92 -20.97 15.18 -17.12
CA LEU A 92 -20.63 14.65 -15.80
C LEU A 92 -20.71 15.78 -14.77
N SER A 93 -21.36 15.52 -13.63
CA SER A 93 -21.29 16.38 -12.44
C SER A 93 -19.93 16.22 -11.75
N GLY A 94 -19.52 17.18 -10.91
CA GLY A 94 -18.32 17.04 -10.08
C GLY A 94 -18.27 15.74 -9.29
N GLU A 95 -19.39 15.32 -8.67
CA GLU A 95 -19.47 14.04 -7.97
C GLU A 95 -19.18 12.84 -8.88
N ALA A 96 -19.75 12.82 -10.10
CA ALA A 96 -19.49 11.73 -11.03
C ALA A 96 -18.03 11.72 -11.53
N ILE A 97 -17.36 12.88 -11.58
CA ILE A 97 -15.93 12.96 -11.89
C ILE A 97 -15.11 12.40 -10.71
N LEU A 98 -15.46 12.77 -9.48
CA LEU A 98 -14.80 12.25 -8.28
C LEU A 98 -14.93 10.74 -8.17
N ASP A 99 -16.12 10.18 -8.40
CA ASP A 99 -16.35 8.73 -8.37
C ASP A 99 -15.46 8.00 -9.39
N ILE A 100 -15.26 8.58 -10.58
CA ILE A 100 -14.37 8.03 -11.60
C ILE A 100 -12.91 8.06 -11.11
N VAL A 101 -12.43 9.22 -10.65
CA VAL A 101 -11.03 9.42 -10.28
C VAL A 101 -10.66 8.66 -9.00
N CYS A 102 -11.55 8.62 -8.01
CA CYS A 102 -11.36 7.90 -6.75
C CYS A 102 -11.69 6.40 -6.86
N GLY A 103 -12.34 5.97 -7.94
CA GLY A 103 -12.77 4.59 -8.16
C GLY A 103 -11.71 3.71 -8.83
N GLU A 104 -12.14 2.90 -9.80
CA GLU A 104 -11.28 1.95 -10.54
C GLU A 104 -10.09 2.65 -11.22
N ALA A 105 -10.32 3.87 -11.70
CA ALA A 105 -9.33 4.64 -12.41
C ALA A 105 -8.20 5.13 -11.49
N GLY A 106 -8.53 5.53 -10.26
CA GLY A 106 -7.55 5.83 -9.22
C GLY A 106 -6.71 4.61 -8.84
N ARG A 107 -7.33 3.41 -8.76
CA ARG A 107 -6.63 2.14 -8.51
C ARG A 107 -5.67 1.77 -9.65
N ALA A 108 -6.10 1.93 -10.91
CA ALA A 108 -5.22 1.66 -12.05
C ALA A 108 -4.00 2.61 -12.07
N MET A 109 -4.19 3.89 -11.68
CA MET A 109 -3.10 4.84 -11.55
C MET A 109 -2.15 4.46 -10.39
N ASP A 110 -2.71 4.07 -9.25
CA ASP A 110 -1.97 3.56 -8.08
C ASP A 110 -1.03 2.40 -8.45
N ASP A 111 -1.58 1.40 -9.16
CA ASP A 111 -0.82 0.24 -9.63
C ASP A 111 0.28 0.64 -10.63
N ALA A 112 -0.02 1.52 -11.58
CA ALA A 112 0.98 2.01 -12.52
C ALA A 112 2.13 2.71 -11.80
N LEU A 113 1.82 3.60 -10.85
CA LEU A 113 2.83 4.30 -10.06
C LEU A 113 3.69 3.33 -9.24
N ARG A 114 3.08 2.31 -8.62
CA ARG A 114 3.77 1.26 -7.85
C ARG A 114 4.75 0.46 -8.70
N VAL A 115 4.32 0.02 -9.89
CA VAL A 115 5.17 -0.74 -10.84
C VAL A 115 6.42 0.06 -11.22
N HIS A 116 6.31 1.38 -11.29
CA HIS A 116 7.42 2.28 -11.62
C HIS A 116 8.16 2.84 -10.40
N GLY A 117 8.08 2.14 -9.25
CA GLY A 117 8.89 2.41 -8.06
C GLY A 117 8.47 3.63 -7.23
N GLN A 118 7.29 4.20 -7.50
CA GLN A 118 6.73 5.24 -6.64
C GLN A 118 6.09 4.62 -5.39
N ASN A 119 5.99 5.40 -4.32
CA ASN A 119 5.15 5.04 -3.17
C ASN A 119 3.73 5.58 -3.40
N PRO A 120 2.76 4.75 -3.79
CA PRO A 120 1.43 5.22 -4.13
C PRO A 120 0.57 5.55 -2.89
N ALA A 121 1.05 5.25 -1.67
CA ALA A 121 0.31 5.60 -0.45
C ALA A 121 0.05 7.12 -0.36
N LEU A 122 1.00 7.95 -0.81
CA LEU A 122 0.82 9.40 -0.82
C LEU A 122 -0.27 9.84 -1.81
N TYR A 123 -0.38 9.15 -2.96
CA TYR A 123 -1.44 9.38 -3.95
C TYR A 123 -2.82 9.01 -3.38
N ARG A 124 -2.96 7.82 -2.76
CA ARG A 124 -4.22 7.40 -2.12
C ARG A 124 -4.64 8.32 -0.99
N ASN A 125 -3.70 8.70 -0.14
CA ASN A 125 -3.97 9.61 0.97
C ASN A 125 -4.50 10.95 0.47
N MET A 126 -3.95 11.46 -0.65
CA MET A 126 -4.43 12.69 -1.26
C MET A 126 -5.84 12.54 -1.84
N LEU A 127 -6.13 11.46 -2.58
CA LEU A 127 -7.48 11.19 -3.10
C LEU A 127 -8.52 11.07 -1.97
N ALA A 128 -8.18 10.37 -0.89
CA ALA A 128 -9.05 10.25 0.28
C ALA A 128 -9.31 11.61 0.95
N ARG A 129 -8.30 12.47 1.05
CA ARG A 129 -8.46 13.85 1.55
C ARG A 129 -9.38 14.68 0.67
N ILE A 130 -9.16 14.65 -0.66
CA ILE A 130 -10.02 15.35 -1.60
C ILE A 130 -11.46 14.88 -1.48
N ALA A 131 -11.70 13.56 -1.43
CA ALA A 131 -13.04 13.00 -1.31
C ALA A 131 -13.79 13.47 -0.05
N CYS A 132 -13.08 13.60 1.07
CA CYS A 132 -13.65 14.02 2.35
C CYS A 132 -13.63 15.53 2.61
N GLU A 133 -13.10 16.35 1.69
CA GLU A 133 -12.97 17.80 1.93
C GLU A 133 -14.33 18.50 1.88
N GLY A 134 -14.85 18.85 3.05
CA GLY A 134 -16.18 19.45 3.19
C GLY A 134 -16.26 20.94 2.88
N SER A 135 -15.13 21.65 2.84
CA SER A 135 -15.10 23.09 2.53
C SER A 135 -15.19 23.40 1.02
N LEU A 136 -14.88 22.42 0.18
CA LEU A 136 -14.91 22.52 -1.27
C LEU A 136 -16.21 21.93 -1.83
N SER A 137 -16.77 22.59 -2.85
CA SER A 137 -17.85 22.00 -3.64
C SER A 137 -17.38 20.75 -4.38
N ALA A 138 -18.33 19.90 -4.81
CA ALA A 138 -18.01 18.71 -5.59
C ALA A 138 -17.23 19.01 -6.88
N ASP A 139 -17.50 20.16 -7.49
CA ASP A 139 -16.83 20.60 -8.70
C ASP A 139 -15.38 21.01 -8.44
N GLU A 140 -15.12 21.73 -7.35
CA GLU A 140 -13.77 22.13 -6.94
C GLU A 140 -12.94 20.92 -6.52
N ARG A 141 -13.53 20.00 -5.73
CA ARG A 141 -12.91 18.71 -5.40
C ARG A 141 -12.56 17.92 -6.66
N ALA A 142 -13.46 17.86 -7.64
CA ALA A 142 -13.21 17.17 -8.90
C ALA A 142 -12.05 17.80 -9.70
N GLU A 143 -11.93 19.13 -9.69
CA GLU A 143 -10.83 19.85 -10.33
C GLU A 143 -9.49 19.52 -9.66
N VAL A 144 -9.43 19.58 -8.32
CA VAL A 144 -8.23 19.19 -7.54
C VAL A 144 -7.85 17.72 -7.81
N ALA A 145 -8.83 16.80 -7.86
CA ALA A 145 -8.59 15.40 -8.17
C ALA A 145 -8.04 15.19 -9.58
N LEU A 146 -8.53 15.95 -10.57
CA LEU A 146 -8.01 15.91 -11.93
C LEU A 146 -6.60 16.52 -12.05
N VAL A 147 -6.27 17.57 -11.29
CA VAL A 147 -4.90 18.09 -11.22
C VAL A 147 -3.94 17.03 -10.69
N LEU A 148 -4.32 16.35 -9.60
CA LEU A 148 -3.55 15.23 -9.05
C LEU A 148 -3.34 14.12 -10.09
N LEU A 149 -4.43 13.66 -10.71
CA LEU A 149 -4.40 12.57 -11.70
C LEU A 149 -3.56 12.92 -12.92
N VAL A 150 -3.78 14.10 -13.51
CA VAL A 150 -3.05 14.55 -14.72
C VAL A 150 -1.58 14.75 -14.42
N THR A 151 -1.24 15.37 -13.29
CA THR A 151 0.16 15.59 -12.91
C THR A 151 0.86 14.26 -12.63
N ALA A 152 0.22 13.33 -11.90
CA ALA A 152 0.75 11.99 -11.67
C ALA A 152 0.98 11.23 -12.99
N ALA A 153 0.02 11.31 -13.92
CA ALA A 153 0.14 10.67 -15.22
C ALA A 153 1.32 11.24 -16.03
N CYS A 154 1.39 12.56 -16.17
CA CYS A 154 2.36 13.24 -17.02
C CYS A 154 3.79 13.16 -16.48
N THR A 155 3.97 13.10 -15.16
CA THR A 155 5.29 13.16 -14.52
C THR A 155 5.77 11.81 -13.99
N ALA A 156 4.85 10.87 -13.77
CA ALA A 156 5.12 9.64 -13.03
C ALA A 156 5.75 9.88 -11.63
N ASP A 157 5.51 11.05 -11.03
CA ASP A 157 6.03 11.45 -9.73
C ASP A 157 4.88 11.78 -8.78
N VAL A 158 4.69 10.96 -7.75
CA VAL A 158 3.60 11.11 -6.79
C VAL A 158 3.79 12.35 -5.91
N ARG A 159 5.03 12.66 -5.51
CA ARG A 159 5.29 13.81 -4.65
C ARG A 159 4.97 15.11 -5.38
N ARG A 160 5.41 15.20 -6.63
CA ARG A 160 5.11 16.34 -7.49
C ARG A 160 3.61 16.49 -7.72
N ALA A 161 2.92 15.40 -8.03
CA ALA A 161 1.47 15.44 -8.25
C ALA A 161 0.68 15.92 -7.01
N VAL A 162 1.09 15.48 -5.82
CA VAL A 162 0.46 15.92 -4.57
C VAL A 162 0.81 17.38 -4.25
N ALA A 163 2.04 17.83 -4.50
CA ALA A 163 2.41 19.24 -4.34
C ALA A 163 1.58 20.13 -5.26
N GLU A 164 1.51 19.80 -6.56
CA GLU A 164 0.75 20.58 -7.56
C GLU A 164 -0.74 20.68 -7.20
N ALA A 165 -1.36 19.56 -6.80
CA ALA A 165 -2.77 19.55 -6.43
C ALA A 165 -3.06 20.30 -5.12
N ARG A 166 -2.12 20.32 -4.17
CA ARG A 166 -2.23 21.14 -2.94
C ARG A 166 -2.10 22.62 -3.26
N ASP A 167 -1.07 23.00 -4.01
CA ASP A 167 -0.83 24.38 -4.42
C ASP A 167 -2.02 24.91 -5.24
N PHE A 168 -2.59 24.08 -6.12
CA PHE A 168 -3.82 24.41 -6.84
C PHE A 168 -5.01 24.62 -5.90
N ALA A 169 -5.26 23.72 -4.94
CA ALA A 169 -6.36 23.88 -4.00
C ALA A 169 -6.23 25.17 -3.16
N ASP A 170 -5.04 25.44 -2.66
CA ASP A 170 -4.74 26.63 -1.84
C ASP A 170 -4.92 27.93 -2.65
N THR A 171 -4.44 27.96 -3.90
CA THR A 171 -4.46 29.17 -4.74
C THR A 171 -5.79 29.42 -5.44
N ALA A 172 -6.47 28.38 -5.93
CA ALA A 172 -7.68 28.50 -6.73
C ALA A 172 -8.96 28.56 -5.87
N HIS A 173 -8.98 27.86 -4.74
CA HIS A 173 -10.18 27.73 -3.91
C HIS A 173 -10.05 28.38 -2.53
N GLY A 174 -8.85 28.81 -2.12
CA GLY A 174 -8.60 29.49 -0.84
C GLY A 174 -8.85 28.63 0.40
N GLY A 175 -9.28 27.38 0.22
CA GLY A 175 -9.43 26.35 1.24
C GLY A 175 -8.42 25.25 0.97
N GLY A 176 -7.41 25.14 1.84
CA GLY A 176 -6.46 24.04 1.75
C GLY A 176 -7.11 22.71 2.13
N LEU A 177 -6.57 21.61 1.61
CA LEU A 177 -7.05 20.27 1.95
C LEU A 177 -6.77 19.98 3.42
N VAL A 178 -7.83 20.07 4.23
CA VAL A 178 -7.78 19.91 5.67
C VAL A 178 -7.59 18.44 6.02
N THR A 179 -6.96 18.18 7.16
CA THR A 179 -6.89 16.81 7.68
C THR A 179 -8.32 16.37 8.04
N PRO A 180 -8.82 15.24 7.49
CA PRO A 180 -10.14 14.76 7.83
C PRO A 180 -10.25 14.54 9.35
N PRO A 181 -11.41 14.81 9.97
CA PRO A 181 -11.60 14.53 11.38
C PRO A 181 -11.32 13.04 11.66
N PRO A 182 -10.80 12.69 12.85
CA PRO A 182 -10.54 11.31 13.20
C PRO A 182 -11.87 10.54 13.11
N THR A 183 -11.99 9.70 12.10
CA THR A 183 -13.06 8.71 12.06
C THR A 183 -12.62 7.62 13.02
N LEU A 184 -13.40 7.35 14.07
CA LEU A 184 -13.21 6.18 14.91
C LEU A 184 -13.45 4.96 14.02
N VAL A 185 -12.39 4.44 13.43
CA VAL A 185 -12.39 3.13 12.80
C VAL A 185 -12.52 2.16 13.96
N SER A 186 -13.73 1.64 14.19
CA SER A 186 -13.91 0.53 15.12
C SER A 186 -12.91 -0.56 14.77
N ALA A 187 -12.34 -1.27 15.75
CA ALA A 187 -11.48 -2.43 15.47
C ALA A 187 -12.16 -3.44 14.52
N ALA A 188 -13.51 -3.48 14.51
CA ALA A 188 -14.31 -4.25 13.57
C ALA A 188 -14.25 -3.76 12.10
N ALA A 189 -13.97 -2.47 11.86
CA ALA A 189 -13.87 -1.90 10.51
C ALA A 189 -12.52 -2.22 9.83
N TYR A 190 -11.46 -2.53 10.59
CA TYR A 190 -10.22 -3.12 10.03
C TYR A 190 -10.41 -4.56 9.57
N ALA A 191 -11.39 -5.29 10.11
CA ALA A 191 -11.79 -6.60 9.60
C ALA A 191 -12.58 -6.50 8.28
N GLY A 192 -13.06 -5.30 7.89
CA GLY A 192 -14.01 -5.11 6.80
C GLY A 192 -13.52 -4.38 5.54
N SER A 193 -12.22 -4.04 5.44
CA SER A 193 -11.68 -3.28 4.28
C SER A 193 -10.47 -3.91 3.59
N ALA A 194 -10.02 -5.09 4.01
CA ALA A 194 -9.41 -6.00 3.06
C ALA A 194 -10.58 -6.68 2.36
N ALA A 195 -10.69 -6.58 1.03
CA ALA A 195 -11.50 -7.55 0.30
C ALA A 195 -11.11 -8.93 0.85
N ALA A 196 -12.09 -9.70 1.33
CA ALA A 196 -11.89 -10.97 2.02
C ALA A 196 -10.85 -11.82 1.28
N ASP A 197 -9.61 -11.73 1.72
CA ASP A 197 -8.56 -12.63 1.34
C ASP A 197 -8.74 -13.80 2.29
N ASP A 198 -9.42 -14.83 1.80
CA ASP A 198 -9.70 -16.08 2.51
C ASP A 198 -8.41 -16.88 2.79
N SER A 199 -7.26 -16.33 2.38
CA SER A 199 -5.93 -16.84 2.69
C SER A 199 -5.69 -16.77 4.21
N PRO A 200 -5.38 -17.90 4.85
CA PRO A 200 -5.14 -17.92 6.28
C PRO A 200 -3.88 -17.11 6.60
N ARG A 201 -3.97 -16.28 7.64
CA ARG A 201 -2.84 -15.46 8.07
C ARG A 201 -1.81 -16.30 8.83
N TRP A 202 -0.55 -15.99 8.60
CA TRP A 202 0.59 -16.67 9.19
C TRP A 202 1.03 -15.95 10.46
N LEU A 203 1.52 -16.71 11.44
CA LEU A 203 2.15 -16.11 12.63
C LEU A 203 3.58 -15.72 12.28
N GLY A 204 3.96 -14.47 12.55
CA GLY A 204 5.32 -14.00 12.36
C GLY A 204 6.05 -13.91 13.70
N LEU A 205 7.24 -14.50 13.79
CA LEU A 205 8.17 -14.31 14.90
C LEU A 205 9.21 -13.27 14.49
N LEU A 206 9.03 -12.02 14.94
CA LEU A 206 9.96 -10.92 14.66
C LEU A 206 10.96 -10.78 15.79
N ARG A 207 12.23 -11.10 15.55
CA ARG A 207 13.25 -11.07 16.60
C ARG A 207 13.58 -9.63 17.01
N VAL A 208 13.67 -9.39 18.31
CA VAL A 208 14.03 -8.10 18.90
C VAL A 208 15.25 -8.29 19.80
N MET A 209 16.27 -7.45 19.59
CA MET A 209 17.51 -7.42 20.37
C MET A 209 17.80 -5.97 20.78
N ASN A 210 17.89 -5.72 22.09
CA ASN A 210 18.17 -4.38 22.65
C ASN A 210 17.23 -3.28 22.10
N GLY A 211 15.95 -3.61 21.91
CA GLY A 211 14.94 -2.70 21.36
C GLY A 211 14.98 -2.51 19.84
N LEU A 212 15.86 -3.22 19.14
CA LEU A 212 15.97 -3.18 17.67
C LEU A 212 15.44 -4.48 17.06
N VAL A 213 14.77 -4.36 15.91
CA VAL A 213 14.40 -5.53 15.10
C VAL A 213 15.67 -6.14 14.50
N ALA A 214 15.83 -7.44 14.69
CA ALA A 214 17.00 -8.21 14.24
C ALA A 214 16.57 -9.23 13.18
N GLY A 215 16.72 -8.87 11.90
CA GLY A 215 16.37 -9.76 10.77
C GLY A 215 14.93 -9.60 10.29
N ALA A 216 14.50 -10.52 9.42
CA ALA A 216 13.13 -10.59 8.90
C ALA A 216 12.24 -11.43 9.84
N PRO A 217 10.90 -11.27 9.81
CA PRO A 217 9.99 -12.18 10.49
C PRO A 217 10.19 -13.61 9.99
N GLN A 218 10.19 -14.58 10.92
CA GLN A 218 10.07 -15.99 10.58
C GLN A 218 8.59 -16.36 10.59
N TRP A 219 8.04 -16.73 9.43
CA TRP A 219 6.62 -17.01 9.27
C TRP A 219 6.30 -18.48 9.55
N LEU A 220 5.32 -18.72 10.42
CA LEU A 220 4.81 -20.04 10.79
C LEU A 220 3.43 -20.26 10.15
N GLU A 221 3.27 -21.39 9.50
CA GLU A 221 2.02 -21.77 8.85
C GLU A 221 0.95 -22.10 9.91
N PRO A 222 -0.31 -21.66 9.74
CA PRO A 222 -1.39 -21.95 10.68
C PRO A 222 -1.87 -23.41 10.58
N THR A 223 -1.08 -24.33 11.14
CA THR A 223 -1.38 -25.77 11.13
C THR A 223 -1.44 -26.35 12.53
N VAL A 224 -2.23 -27.42 12.68
CA VAL A 224 -2.33 -28.20 13.91
C VAL A 224 -1.06 -29.00 14.23
N THR A 225 -0.21 -29.24 13.22
CA THR A 225 1.11 -29.88 13.43
C THR A 225 2.12 -28.89 14.00
N GLY A 226 1.96 -27.61 13.66
CA GLY A 226 2.80 -26.53 14.17
C GLY A 226 4.24 -26.54 13.64
N SER A 227 5.05 -25.73 14.27
CA SER A 227 6.46 -25.50 13.94
C SER A 227 7.32 -25.57 15.19
N GLU A 228 8.46 -26.23 15.09
CA GLU A 228 9.48 -26.21 16.13
C GLU A 228 10.30 -24.91 16.08
N ILE A 229 10.61 -24.37 17.26
CA ILE A 229 11.54 -23.25 17.42
C ILE A 229 12.75 -23.74 18.20
N GLY A 230 13.94 -23.48 17.68
CA GLY A 230 15.17 -23.84 18.36
C GLY A 230 16.41 -23.72 17.49
N ALA A 231 17.59 -23.74 18.12
CA ALA A 231 18.85 -23.51 17.43
C ALA A 231 19.24 -24.63 16.46
N LEU A 232 18.61 -25.81 16.60
CA LEU A 232 18.85 -27.00 15.78
C LEU A 232 17.53 -27.71 15.43
N ALA A 233 16.41 -26.96 15.36
CA ALA A 233 15.12 -27.51 14.95
C ALA A 233 15.18 -27.83 13.44
N LEU A 234 14.81 -29.06 13.07
CA LEU A 234 15.03 -29.59 11.71
C LEU A 234 13.74 -29.80 10.93
N THR A 235 12.58 -29.60 11.55
CA THR A 235 11.29 -29.78 10.90
C THR A 235 11.11 -28.74 9.79
N GLU A 236 10.40 -29.12 8.73
CA GLU A 236 9.98 -28.16 7.72
C GLU A 236 9.15 -27.04 8.37
N GLY A 237 9.42 -25.78 8.02
CA GLY A 237 8.80 -24.62 8.67
C GLY A 237 9.32 -24.28 10.07
N ALA A 238 10.43 -24.89 10.52
CA ALA A 238 11.04 -24.53 11.81
C ALA A 238 11.56 -23.07 11.85
N ALA A 239 11.55 -22.48 13.03
CA ALA A 239 12.16 -21.18 13.30
C ALA A 239 13.52 -21.35 14.00
N ASN A 240 14.59 -20.94 13.31
CA ASN A 240 15.97 -21.14 13.74
C ASN A 240 16.78 -19.86 13.97
N GLU A 241 16.23 -18.67 13.67
CA GLU A 241 16.90 -17.38 13.92
C GLU A 241 16.85 -17.03 15.42
N VAL A 242 17.59 -17.80 16.21
CA VAL A 242 17.66 -17.71 17.68
C VAL A 242 19.12 -17.58 18.14
N GLY A 243 19.32 -17.23 19.40
CA GLY A 243 20.64 -17.15 20.01
C GLY A 243 21.21 -18.52 20.43
N PRO A 244 22.52 -18.59 20.75
CA PRO A 244 23.22 -19.85 21.02
C PRO A 244 22.86 -20.51 22.37
N ASP A 245 22.20 -19.79 23.27
CA ASP A 245 21.66 -20.31 24.53
C ASP A 245 20.25 -20.93 24.35
N VAL A 246 19.67 -20.86 23.15
CA VAL A 246 18.42 -21.54 22.83
C VAL A 246 18.72 -23.01 22.50
N SER A 247 18.08 -23.93 23.22
CA SER A 247 18.12 -25.39 22.97
C SER A 247 17.85 -25.76 21.51
N GLY A 248 18.34 -26.94 21.10
CA GLY A 248 18.20 -27.46 19.74
C GLY A 248 16.75 -27.52 19.26
N ALA A 249 15.90 -28.21 20.02
CA ALA A 249 14.45 -28.03 20.03
C ALA A 249 14.09 -27.34 21.35
N HIS A 250 13.43 -26.18 21.30
CA HIS A 250 13.22 -25.34 22.47
C HIS A 250 11.74 -25.16 22.81
N ALA A 251 10.94 -24.82 21.81
CA ALA A 251 9.51 -24.63 21.93
C ALA A 251 8.81 -25.15 20.68
N HIS A 252 7.51 -25.39 20.80
CA HIS A 252 6.63 -25.76 19.71
C HIS A 252 5.44 -24.80 19.70
N ILE A 253 5.09 -24.31 18.50
CA ILE A 253 3.95 -23.41 18.29
C ILE A 253 3.05 -23.99 17.22
N TRP A 254 1.74 -24.02 17.46
CA TRP A 254 0.75 -24.51 16.51
C TRP A 254 -0.53 -23.68 16.54
N CYS A 255 -1.31 -23.82 15.47
CA CYS A 255 -2.63 -23.22 15.34
C CYS A 255 -3.68 -24.34 15.39
N ASP A 256 -4.65 -24.25 16.29
CA ASP A 256 -5.71 -25.25 16.39
C ASP A 256 -6.79 -25.08 15.31
N GLU A 257 -7.75 -26.01 15.27
CA GLU A 257 -8.87 -26.00 14.32
C GLU A 257 -9.78 -24.75 14.44
N THR A 258 -9.70 -24.04 15.57
CA THR A 258 -10.47 -22.80 15.82
C THR A 258 -9.71 -21.54 15.38
N GLY A 259 -8.45 -21.69 14.96
CA GLY A 259 -7.57 -20.58 14.59
C GLY A 259 -6.81 -19.96 15.77
N ALA A 260 -6.83 -20.60 16.94
CA ALA A 260 -6.11 -20.11 18.12
C ALA A 260 -4.67 -20.66 18.13
N TRP A 261 -3.72 -19.79 18.48
CA TRP A 261 -2.31 -20.13 18.57
C TRP A 261 -1.93 -20.57 19.98
N TRP A 262 -1.06 -21.57 20.05
CA TRP A 262 -0.59 -22.16 21.30
C TRP A 262 0.92 -22.32 21.27
N VAL A 263 1.54 -22.26 22.44
CA VAL A 263 2.97 -22.51 22.62
C VAL A 263 3.21 -23.46 23.79
N GLU A 264 4.15 -24.39 23.63
CA GLU A 264 4.66 -25.21 24.71
C GLU A 264 6.19 -25.36 24.63
N GLY A 265 6.81 -25.73 25.75
CA GLY A 265 8.25 -26.00 25.81
C GLY A 265 8.59 -27.44 25.44
N LEU A 266 9.74 -27.64 24.77
CA LEU A 266 10.23 -28.95 24.33
C LEU A 266 11.40 -29.45 25.19
N ASP A 267 11.23 -29.45 26.52
CA ASP A 267 12.29 -29.78 27.49
C ASP A 267 13.53 -28.85 27.36
N SER A 268 13.30 -27.55 27.15
CA SER A 268 14.38 -26.59 26.97
C SER A 268 15.29 -26.45 28.21
N ARG A 269 16.60 -26.27 28.00
CA ARG A 269 17.54 -26.10 29.11
C ARG A 269 17.27 -24.83 29.92
N HIS A 270 16.93 -23.74 29.24
CA HIS A 270 16.91 -22.39 29.78
C HIS A 270 15.50 -21.77 29.92
N GLY A 271 14.45 -22.50 29.53
CA GLY A 271 13.07 -22.09 29.72
C GLY A 271 12.55 -21.11 28.67
N THR A 272 11.23 -20.98 28.68
CA THR A 272 10.41 -20.16 27.78
C THR A 272 9.44 -19.32 28.61
N VAL A 273 9.39 -18.02 28.34
CA VAL A 273 8.48 -17.07 28.99
C VAL A 273 7.69 -16.32 27.93
N LEU A 274 6.39 -16.22 28.14
CA LEU A 274 5.49 -15.38 27.35
C LEU A 274 5.19 -14.10 28.13
N VAL A 275 5.21 -12.94 27.47
CA VAL A 275 4.83 -11.66 28.07
C VAL A 275 3.69 -11.08 27.26
N SER A 276 2.57 -10.81 27.93
CA SER A 276 1.38 -10.27 27.25
C SER A 276 1.68 -8.91 26.62
N GLY A 277 1.35 -8.76 25.34
CA GLY A 277 1.43 -7.47 24.66
C GLY A 277 0.44 -6.42 25.20
N VAL A 278 -0.62 -6.86 25.87
CA VAL A 278 -1.70 -6.01 26.39
C VAL A 278 -1.45 -5.61 27.84
N SER A 279 -1.22 -6.59 28.72
CA SER A 279 -1.06 -6.33 30.16
C SER A 279 0.39 -6.18 30.60
N GLY A 280 1.35 -6.70 29.82
CA GLY A 280 2.74 -6.81 30.24
C GLY A 280 3.01 -7.92 31.27
N GLU A 281 2.01 -8.72 31.62
CA GLU A 281 2.17 -9.83 32.57
C GLU A 281 2.99 -10.96 31.96
N GLU A 282 3.88 -11.55 32.76
CA GLU A 282 4.71 -12.68 32.37
C GLU A 282 4.05 -14.00 32.75
N THR A 283 3.95 -14.92 31.80
CA THR A 283 3.50 -16.29 31.99
C THR A 283 4.65 -17.23 31.62
N VAL A 284 5.06 -18.07 32.58
CA VAL A 284 6.10 -19.08 32.33
C VAL A 284 5.48 -20.22 31.52
N VAL A 285 5.90 -20.35 30.27
CA VAL A 285 5.51 -21.48 29.40
C VAL A 285 6.26 -22.74 29.82
N GLU A 286 7.56 -22.59 30.06
CA GLU A 286 8.40 -23.67 30.55
C GLU A 286 9.52 -23.11 31.44
N PRO A 287 9.67 -23.55 32.71
CA PRO A 287 10.76 -23.09 33.55
C PRO A 287 12.11 -23.64 33.05
N PRO A 288 13.24 -22.95 33.36
CA PRO A 288 14.56 -23.53 33.20
C PRO A 288 14.63 -24.91 33.86
N ARG A 289 15.34 -25.86 33.25
CA ARG A 289 15.29 -27.28 33.67
C ARG A 289 15.56 -27.52 35.16
N GLY A 290 16.45 -26.71 35.77
CA GLY A 290 16.76 -26.79 37.21
C GLY A 290 15.68 -26.27 38.16
N GLN A 291 14.60 -25.66 37.65
CA GLN A 291 13.53 -25.02 38.43
C GLN A 291 12.16 -25.70 38.21
N ARG A 292 12.14 -26.92 37.65
CA ARG A 292 10.90 -27.62 37.27
C ARG A 292 10.30 -28.49 38.36
N GLU A 293 10.76 -28.37 39.60
CA GLU A 293 10.19 -29.16 40.70
C GLU A 293 8.70 -28.81 40.87
N GLY A 294 7.83 -29.82 40.70
CA GLY A 294 6.38 -29.66 40.78
C GLY A 294 5.73 -28.96 39.57
N TRP A 295 6.48 -28.62 38.53
CA TRP A 295 5.93 -28.06 37.30
C TRP A 295 5.33 -29.16 36.41
N GLN A 296 4.19 -28.86 35.78
CA GLN A 296 3.55 -29.73 34.80
C GLN A 296 3.50 -29.03 33.44
N PRO A 297 3.88 -29.72 32.34
CA PRO A 297 3.79 -29.15 31.01
C PRO A 297 2.32 -28.93 30.63
N ALA A 298 2.03 -27.73 30.13
CA ALA A 298 0.73 -27.39 29.56
C ALA A 298 0.93 -26.35 28.44
N PRO A 299 0.22 -26.49 27.31
CA PRO A 299 0.14 -25.46 26.30
C PRO A 299 -0.37 -24.13 26.86
N ILE A 300 0.26 -23.04 26.48
CA ILE A 300 -0.15 -21.67 26.83
C ILE A 300 -0.70 -20.98 25.57
N PRO A 301 -1.85 -20.29 25.65
CA PRO A 301 -2.34 -19.49 24.53
C PRO A 301 -1.33 -18.42 24.14
N LEU A 302 -1.10 -18.26 22.84
CA LEU A 302 -0.18 -17.28 22.27
C LEU A 302 -0.99 -16.25 21.48
N ALA A 303 -0.91 -14.96 21.84
CA ALA A 303 -1.63 -13.91 21.14
C ALA A 303 -0.70 -13.05 20.26
N VAL A 304 -1.27 -12.51 19.19
CA VAL A 304 -0.61 -11.49 18.37
C VAL A 304 -0.36 -10.25 19.24
N GLY A 305 0.87 -9.73 19.19
CA GLY A 305 1.34 -8.63 20.03
C GLY A 305 2.12 -9.07 21.27
N ASP A 306 2.08 -10.36 21.64
CA ASP A 306 2.85 -10.88 22.76
C ASP A 306 4.36 -10.91 22.48
N GLN A 307 5.17 -10.99 23.54
CA GLN A 307 6.60 -11.28 23.44
C GLN A 307 6.90 -12.69 23.89
N LEU A 308 7.53 -13.48 23.02
CA LEU A 308 8.03 -14.82 23.36
C LEU A 308 9.53 -14.75 23.64
N ARG A 309 9.93 -15.03 24.88
CA ARG A 309 11.32 -15.03 25.33
C ARG A 309 11.82 -16.46 25.48
N LEU A 310 12.86 -16.78 24.72
CA LEU A 310 13.55 -18.08 24.77
C LEU A 310 14.93 -17.88 25.38
N ALA A 311 15.23 -18.63 26.44
CA ALA A 311 16.46 -18.45 27.21
C ALA A 311 16.67 -16.97 27.63
N ALA A 312 17.92 -16.49 27.63
CA ALA A 312 18.25 -15.12 28.02
C ALA A 312 18.47 -14.19 26.82
N SER A 313 18.84 -14.72 25.65
CA SER A 313 19.30 -13.92 24.52
C SER A 313 18.27 -13.67 23.42
N THR A 314 17.15 -14.38 23.43
CA THR A 314 16.20 -14.37 22.31
C THR A 314 14.82 -13.92 22.75
N THR A 315 14.37 -12.81 22.17
CA THR A 315 13.00 -12.30 22.31
C THR A 315 12.40 -12.15 20.92
N PHE A 316 11.21 -12.69 20.73
CA PHE A 316 10.37 -12.45 19.56
C PHE A 316 9.18 -11.57 19.94
N LEU A 317 8.86 -10.61 19.08
CA LEU A 317 7.52 -10.01 19.03
C LEU A 317 6.66 -10.86 18.10
N VAL A 318 5.49 -11.25 18.57
CA VAL A 318 4.53 -12.06 17.82
C VAL A 318 3.69 -11.13 16.96
N ILE A 319 3.70 -11.33 15.65
CA ILE A 319 2.92 -10.56 14.68
C ILE A 319 2.07 -11.50 13.82
N GLU A 320 1.16 -10.94 13.03
CA GLU A 320 0.34 -11.68 12.07
C GLU A 320 0.42 -11.01 10.70
N GLY A 321 0.50 -11.80 9.63
CA GLY A 321 0.61 -11.27 8.28
C GLY A 321 0.67 -12.35 7.21
N TYR A 322 1.17 -11.96 6.04
CA TYR A 322 1.38 -12.85 4.90
C TYR A 322 2.88 -12.94 4.61
N PRO A 323 3.42 -14.15 4.34
CA PRO A 323 4.80 -14.30 3.91
C PRO A 323 5.01 -13.49 2.60
N CYS A 324 6.06 -12.67 2.60
CA CYS A 324 6.42 -11.77 1.50
C CYS A 324 7.32 -12.44 0.46
#